data_AF-A0A8S9QBS0-F1
#
_entry.id   AF-A0A8S9QBS0-F1
#
_cell.length_a   1.000
_cell.length_b   1.000
_cell.length_c   1.000
_cell.angle_alpha   90.00
_cell.angle_beta   90.00
_cell.angle_gamma   90.00
#
_symmetry.space_group_name_H-M   'P 1'
#
loop_
_entity.id
_entity.type
_entity.pdbx_description
1 polymer ?
#
loop_
_entity_poly.entity_id
_entity_poly.type
_entity_poly.pdbx_seq_one_letter_code
_entity_poly.pdbx_strand_id
1 'polypeptide(L)'
;MSWRGKRKDDGVRASDDDSEAHAPANKVAKPADESDDIVVCNVSLLLYNVSVSCLLYLQISKNRRVSVRNWNGKIWIDIREFYVKDGKTLPGKKGISLSVDQWNTLRNHAGDIDKALSDLS
;
A
#
# COMPACT_ATOMS: atom_id res chain seq x y z
N MET A 1 -44.36 19.08 20.36
CA MET A 1 -44.91 19.12 21.73
C MET A 1 -43.86 19.78 22.62
N SER A 2 -44.24 20.86 23.30
CA SER A 2 -43.41 21.57 24.26
C SER A 2 -43.36 20.80 25.58
N TRP A 3 -42.20 20.77 26.25
CA TRP A 3 -42.13 20.89 27.70
C TRP A 3 -40.73 21.25 28.20
N ARG A 4 -40.77 21.88 29.37
CA ARG A 4 -39.80 22.77 30.00
C ARG A 4 -39.57 22.23 31.42
N GLY A 5 -38.32 22.18 31.90
CA GLY A 5 -37.98 22.07 33.33
C GLY A 5 -36.46 22.05 33.57
N LYS A 6 -35.82 23.15 34.01
CA LYS A 6 -35.51 23.58 35.42
C LYS A 6 -34.59 22.58 36.14
N ARG A 7 -33.40 22.89 36.68
CA ARG A 7 -32.76 24.08 37.32
C ARG A 7 -31.22 23.94 37.16
N LYS A 8 -30.42 24.96 36.80
CA LYS A 8 -29.76 26.00 37.63
C LYS A 8 -29.16 25.53 38.96
N ASP A 9 -27.84 25.35 38.99
CA ASP A 9 -26.99 25.58 40.16
C ASP A 9 -25.86 26.52 39.72
N ASP A 10 -25.84 27.73 40.29
CA ASP A 10 -24.82 28.75 40.07
C ASP A 10 -23.85 28.70 41.26
N GLY A 11 -22.61 28.26 41.02
CA GLY A 11 -21.52 28.21 41.99
C GLY A 11 -20.25 28.92 41.49
N VAL A 12 -20.38 30.23 41.29
CA VAL A 12 -19.40 31.33 41.40
C VAL A 12 -17.88 30.99 41.57
N ARG A 13 -17.11 31.43 40.56
CA ARG A 13 -15.76 32.07 40.54
C ARG A 13 -14.48 31.25 40.82
N ALA A 14 -13.64 31.16 39.79
CA ALA A 14 -12.46 32.02 39.68
C ALA A 14 -12.10 32.22 38.19
N SER A 15 -11.89 33.47 37.81
CA SER A 15 -11.47 33.96 36.50
C SER A 15 -9.99 33.68 36.27
N ASP A 16 -9.62 33.28 35.06
CA ASP A 16 -8.39 33.76 34.41
C ASP A 16 -8.70 33.96 32.92
N ASP A 17 -8.51 35.21 32.51
CA ASP A 17 -8.55 35.73 31.17
C ASP A 17 -7.25 35.32 30.47
N ASP A 18 -7.34 34.59 29.37
CA ASP A 18 -6.34 34.68 28.30
C ASP A 18 -6.98 34.20 27.00
N SER A 19 -7.09 35.15 26.09
CA SER A 19 -7.54 34.96 24.73
C SER A 19 -6.37 34.41 23.92
N GLU A 20 -6.52 33.23 23.30
CA GLU A 20 -5.85 32.91 22.03
C GLU A 20 -6.66 31.84 21.27
N ALA A 21 -7.11 32.23 20.08
CA ALA A 21 -7.73 31.36 19.11
C ALA A 21 -6.67 30.46 18.47
N HIS A 22 -6.64 29.17 18.84
CA HIS A 22 -5.83 28.18 18.12
C HIS A 22 -6.64 27.45 17.05
N ALA A 23 -6.37 27.87 15.82
CA ALA A 23 -6.77 27.26 14.55
C ALA A 23 -6.42 25.75 14.47
N PRO A 24 -7.14 24.96 13.65
CA PRO A 24 -6.88 23.54 13.49
C PRO A 24 -5.47 23.30 12.92
N ALA A 25 -4.70 22.46 13.61
CA ALA A 25 -3.32 22.13 13.25
C ALA A 25 -3.20 21.71 11.78
N ASN A 26 -2.38 22.46 11.07
CA ASN A 26 -2.08 22.32 9.66
C ASN A 26 -1.41 20.97 9.37
N LYS A 27 -1.82 20.35 8.26
CA LYS A 27 -1.24 19.12 7.73
C LYS A 27 0.23 19.35 7.39
N VAL A 28 1.15 18.77 8.15
CA VAL A 28 2.55 18.64 7.71
C VAL A 28 2.63 17.49 6.72
N ALA A 29 2.74 17.86 5.45
CA ALA A 29 3.07 16.93 4.37
C ALA A 29 4.47 16.34 4.64
N LYS A 30 4.55 15.01 4.70
CA LYS A 30 5.84 14.32 4.62
C LYS A 30 6.45 14.56 3.23
N PRO A 31 7.75 14.88 3.13
CA PRO A 31 8.40 15.13 1.86
C PRO A 31 8.42 13.85 1.02
N ALA A 32 8.02 14.00 -0.23
CA ALA A 32 8.33 13.07 -1.31
C ALA A 32 9.75 13.38 -1.79
N ASP A 33 10.69 12.44 -1.63
CA ASP A 33 11.66 12.07 -2.67
C ASP A 33 12.56 10.92 -2.13
N GLU A 34 12.17 9.68 -2.40
CA GLU A 34 13.14 8.67 -2.82
C GLU A 34 12.51 8.06 -4.06
N SER A 35 13.01 8.46 -5.23
CA SER A 35 12.79 7.72 -6.46
C SER A 35 13.44 6.35 -6.28
N ASP A 36 12.65 5.39 -5.79
CA ASP A 36 12.87 3.97 -6.07
C ASP A 36 12.78 3.81 -7.60
N ASP A 37 13.86 4.15 -8.29
CA ASP A 37 14.04 3.86 -9.70
C ASP A 37 14.00 2.34 -9.82
N ILE A 38 12.83 1.84 -10.21
CA ILE A 38 12.61 0.44 -10.48
C ILE A 38 13.51 0.06 -11.66
N VAL A 39 14.68 -0.49 -11.34
CA VAL A 39 15.60 -1.07 -12.31
C VAL A 39 14.93 -2.34 -12.83
N VAL A 40 14.39 -2.24 -14.05
CA VAL A 40 13.82 -3.37 -14.77
C VAL A 40 14.96 -4.26 -15.26
N CYS A 41 15.25 -5.33 -14.53
CA CYS A 41 16.02 -6.43 -15.09
C CYS A 41 15.12 -7.18 -16.09
N ASN A 42 15.32 -6.94 -17.39
CA ASN A 42 14.83 -7.90 -18.38
C ASN A 42 15.58 -9.20 -18.15
N VAL A 43 14.85 -10.26 -17.75
CA VAL A 43 15.40 -11.62 -17.71
C VAL A 43 15.60 -12.07 -19.15
N SER A 44 16.65 -11.57 -19.79
CA SER A 44 17.34 -12.34 -20.81
C SER A 44 18.10 -13.38 -20.04
N LEU A 45 17.39 -14.48 -19.80
CA LEU A 45 17.92 -15.76 -19.38
C LEU A 45 19.23 -15.96 -20.13
N LEU A 46 20.36 -15.99 -19.43
CA LEU A 46 21.59 -16.72 -19.75
C LEU A 46 22.74 -16.20 -18.87
N LEU A 47 22.99 -16.91 -17.76
CA LEU A 47 24.30 -17.05 -17.10
C LEU A 47 24.85 -15.76 -16.44
N TYR A 48 25.70 -15.91 -15.42
CA TYR A 48 26.43 -14.85 -14.70
C TYR A 48 25.70 -14.10 -13.56
N ASN A 49 25.99 -14.54 -12.33
CA ASN A 49 26.26 -13.72 -11.14
C ASN A 49 25.49 -12.39 -11.03
N VAL A 50 24.16 -12.49 -10.89
CA VAL A 50 23.27 -11.34 -10.70
C VAL A 50 23.43 -10.82 -9.28
N SER A 51 23.82 -9.55 -9.14
CA SER A 51 23.85 -8.88 -7.85
C SER A 51 22.45 -8.89 -7.22
N VAL A 52 22.42 -9.07 -5.90
CA VAL A 52 21.26 -9.41 -5.06
C VAL A 52 20.16 -8.33 -5.02
N SER A 53 20.21 -7.32 -5.87
CA SER A 53 19.19 -6.26 -6.00
C SER A 53 18.28 -6.41 -7.21
N CYS A 54 18.43 -7.46 -8.01
CA CYS A 54 17.59 -7.67 -9.20
C CYS A 54 16.21 -8.17 -8.78
N LEU A 55 15.33 -7.22 -8.47
CA LEU A 55 13.90 -7.41 -8.26
C LEU A 55 13.35 -8.14 -9.50
N LEU A 56 12.93 -9.40 -9.34
CA LEU A 56 12.27 -10.13 -10.43
C LEU A 56 11.01 -9.34 -10.80
N TYR A 57 10.85 -8.96 -12.08
CA TYR A 57 9.66 -8.28 -12.60
C TYR A 57 8.99 -9.14 -13.67
N LEU A 58 7.77 -9.61 -13.39
CA LEU A 58 6.97 -10.39 -14.34
C LEU A 58 5.69 -9.62 -14.68
N GLN A 59 5.46 -9.36 -15.95
CA GLN A 59 4.24 -8.70 -16.41
C GLN A 59 3.11 -9.74 -16.61
N ILE A 60 1.96 -9.54 -15.96
CA ILE A 60 0.79 -10.45 -16.07
C ILE A 60 -0.36 -9.82 -16.85
N SER A 61 -0.40 -8.49 -16.99
CA SER A 61 -1.32 -7.80 -17.88
C SER A 61 -0.72 -6.47 -18.33
N LYS A 62 -1.43 -5.70 -19.18
CA LYS A 62 -0.98 -4.37 -19.65
C LYS A 62 -0.52 -3.46 -18.50
N ASN A 63 -1.25 -3.49 -17.39
CA ASN A 63 -1.05 -2.61 -16.25
C ASN A 63 -0.80 -3.38 -14.94
N ARG A 64 -0.55 -4.70 -14.95
CA ARG A 64 -0.31 -5.49 -13.74
C ARG A 64 1.01 -6.23 -13.81
N ARG A 65 1.73 -6.21 -12.69
CA ARG A 65 3.05 -6.81 -12.56
C ARG A 65 3.15 -7.58 -11.25
N VAL A 66 3.96 -8.63 -11.28
CA VAL A 66 4.45 -9.35 -10.11
C VAL A 66 5.90 -8.91 -9.89
N SER A 67 6.27 -8.53 -8.67
CA SER A 67 7.64 -8.20 -8.32
C SER A 67 8.09 -8.88 -7.03
N VAL A 68 9.32 -9.38 -6.99
CA VAL A 68 9.93 -9.89 -5.75
C VAL A 68 10.85 -8.83 -5.18
N ARG A 69 10.62 -8.39 -3.95
CA ARG A 69 11.43 -7.37 -3.29
C ARG A 69 11.87 -7.75 -1.89
N ASN A 70 12.98 -7.17 -1.43
CA ASN A 70 13.39 -7.22 -0.04
C ASN A 70 12.99 -5.90 0.64
N TRP A 71 12.16 -5.99 1.67
CA TRP A 71 11.75 -4.85 2.48
C TRP A 71 11.99 -5.18 3.95
N ASN A 72 12.83 -4.36 4.60
CA ASN A 72 13.18 -4.52 6.01
C ASN A 72 13.69 -5.93 6.35
N GLY A 73 14.58 -6.47 5.51
CA GLY A 73 15.18 -7.81 5.69
C GLY A 73 14.22 -8.98 5.42
N LYS A 74 13.01 -8.71 4.92
CA LYS A 74 12.01 -9.74 4.57
C LYS A 74 11.72 -9.71 3.08
N ILE A 75 11.55 -10.89 2.50
CA ILE A 75 11.18 -11.05 1.09
C ILE A 75 9.66 -10.93 0.97
N TRP A 76 9.23 -10.12 0.00
CA TRP A 76 7.83 -9.90 -0.36
C TRP A 76 7.63 -10.14 -1.85
N ILE A 77 6.48 -10.71 -2.18
CA ILE A 77 6.02 -10.91 -3.55
C ILE A 77 4.82 -9.98 -3.77
N ASP A 78 5.03 -8.90 -4.51
CA ASP A 78 4.01 -7.90 -4.81
C ASP A 78 3.29 -8.23 -6.12
N ILE A 79 1.97 -8.38 -6.08
CA ILE A 79 1.10 -8.48 -7.26
C ILE A 79 0.29 -7.20 -7.32
N ARG A 80 0.64 -6.27 -8.22
CA ARG A 80 0.13 -4.88 -8.19
C ARG A 80 -0.23 -4.32 -9.55
N GLU A 81 -1.30 -3.53 -9.58
CA GLU A 81 -1.70 -2.71 -10.72
C GLU A 81 -0.92 -1.39 -10.72
N PHE A 82 -0.42 -0.98 -11.87
CA PHE A 82 0.30 0.25 -12.09
C PHE A 82 -0.55 1.20 -12.93
N TYR A 83 -0.38 2.50 -12.71
CA TYR A 83 -1.01 3.54 -13.50
C TYR A 83 0.06 4.49 -14.05
N VAL A 84 -0.27 5.17 -15.15
CA VAL A 84 0.61 6.17 -15.75
C VAL A 84 0.14 7.54 -15.33
N LYS A 85 1.06 8.34 -14.80
CA LYS A 85 0.84 9.75 -14.48
C LYS A 85 2.06 10.54 -14.94
N ASP A 86 1.85 11.60 -15.72
CA ASP A 86 2.91 12.46 -16.24
C ASP A 86 4.02 11.68 -17.00
N GLY A 87 3.63 10.64 -17.74
CA GLY A 87 4.55 9.75 -18.46
C GLY A 87 5.30 8.74 -17.58
N LYS A 88 5.17 8.81 -16.25
CA LYS A 88 5.80 7.87 -15.30
C LYS A 88 4.84 6.76 -14.91
N THR A 89 5.34 5.53 -14.78
CA THR A 89 4.57 4.39 -14.32
C THR A 89 4.70 4.26 -12.81
N LEU A 90 3.59 4.37 -12.08
CA LEU A 90 3.56 4.37 -10.62
C LEU A 90 2.73 3.20 -10.08
N PRO A 91 3.10 2.62 -8.92
CA PRO A 91 2.32 1.57 -8.28
C PRO A 91 0.97 2.12 -7.81
N GLY A 92 -0.11 1.44 -8.18
CA GLY A 92 -1.47 1.77 -7.78
C GLY A 92 -1.87 1.19 -6.42
N LYS A 93 -3.02 1.65 -5.92
CA LYS A 93 -3.63 1.16 -4.68
C LYS A 93 -4.11 -0.28 -4.79
N LYS A 94 -4.48 -0.72 -6.00
CA LYS A 94 -4.93 -2.09 -6.28
C LYS A 94 -3.73 -3.03 -6.35
N GLY A 95 -3.65 -3.96 -5.40
CA GLY A 95 -2.61 -4.98 -5.36
C GLY A 95 -2.45 -5.55 -3.95
N ILE A 96 -1.66 -6.61 -3.85
CA ILE A 96 -1.33 -7.28 -2.59
C ILE A 96 0.16 -7.57 -2.53
N SER A 97 0.74 -7.45 -1.34
CA SER A 97 2.09 -7.90 -1.04
C SER A 97 1.99 -9.18 -0.23
N LEU A 98 2.47 -10.29 -0.78
CA LEU A 98 2.44 -11.60 -0.15
C LEU A 98 3.76 -11.87 0.55
N SER A 99 3.71 -12.47 1.74
CA SER A 99 4.90 -13.11 2.32
C SER A 99 5.27 -14.36 1.52
N VAL A 100 6.48 -14.86 1.74
CA VAL A 100 6.95 -16.12 1.13
C VAL A 100 6.01 -17.29 1.46
N ASP A 101 5.53 -17.37 2.71
CA ASP A 101 4.62 -18.45 3.13
C ASP A 101 3.28 -18.38 2.40
N GLN A 102 2.70 -17.18 2.30
CA GLN A 102 1.45 -16.98 1.56
C GLN A 102 1.59 -17.32 0.07
N TRP A 103 2.73 -16.96 -0.53
CA TRP A 103 3.03 -17.33 -1.91
C TRP A 103 3.12 -18.85 -2.09
N ASN A 104 3.81 -19.55 -1.18
CA ASN A 104 3.92 -20.99 -1.24
C ASN A 104 2.55 -21.69 -1.08
N THR A 105 1.72 -21.21 -0.15
CA THR A 105 0.34 -21.70 -0.01
C THR A 105 -0.46 -21.49 -1.29
N LEU A 106 -0.42 -20.29 -1.89
CA LEU A 106 -1.11 -20.02 -3.15
C LEU A 106 -0.62 -20.95 -4.26
N ARG A 107 0.69 -21.14 -4.38
CA ARG A 107 1.30 -22.02 -5.38
C ARG A 107 0.86 -23.47 -5.21
N ASN A 108 0.76 -23.97 -3.98
CA ASN A 108 0.33 -25.34 -3.70
C ASN A 108 -1.13 -25.58 -4.09
N HIS A 109 -1.97 -24.54 -4.04
CA HIS A 109 -3.38 -24.59 -4.47
C HIS A 109 -3.60 -24.25 -5.94
N ALA A 110 -2.54 -24.03 -6.74
CA ALA A 110 -2.69 -23.68 -8.15
C ALA A 110 -3.53 -24.71 -8.93
N GLY A 111 -3.34 -26.00 -8.68
CA GLY A 111 -4.14 -27.05 -9.34
C GLY A 111 -5.62 -27.03 -8.96
N ASP A 112 -5.95 -26.73 -7.70
CA ASP A 112 -7.33 -26.58 -7.26
C ASP A 112 -8.00 -25.36 -7.93
N ILE A 113 -7.23 -24.27 -8.08
CA ILE A 113 -7.67 -23.05 -8.78
C ILE A 113 -7.91 -23.36 -10.26
N ASP A 114 -6.98 -24.04 -10.92
CA ASP A 114 -7.10 -24.39 -12.35
C ASP A 114 -8.34 -25.27 -12.60
N LYS A 115 -8.60 -26.24 -11.72
CA LYS A 115 -9.81 -27.06 -11.77
C LYS A 115 -11.08 -26.22 -11.59
N ALA A 116 -11.10 -25.33 -10.60
CA ALA A 116 -12.25 -24.45 -10.39
C ALA A 116 -12.49 -23.50 -11.58
N LEU A 117 -11.43 -23.04 -12.25
CA LEU A 117 -11.54 -22.23 -13.46
C LEU A 117 -12.13 -23.02 -14.63
N SER A 118 -11.72 -24.28 -14.82
CA SER A 118 -12.29 -25.12 -15.88
C SER A 118 -13.75 -25.48 -15.64
N ASP A 119 -14.17 -25.61 -14.37
CA ASP A 119 -15.55 -25.93 -14.02
C ASP A 119 -16.51 -24.72 -14.23
N LEU A 120 -15.97 -23.49 -14.26
CA LEU A 120 -16.73 -22.25 -14.45
C LEU A 120 -16.74 -21.75 -15.91
N SER A 121 -15.90 -22.31 -16.77
CA SER A 121 -15.79 -21.95 -18.20
C SER A 121 -16.70 -22.80 -19.07
#